data_AF-A0A7T5JRK4-F1
#
_entry.id   AF-A0A7T5JRK4-F1
#
_cell.length_a   1.000
_cell.length_b   1.000
_cell.length_c   1.000
_cell.angle_alpha   90.00
_cell.angle_beta   90.00
_cell.angle_gamma   90.00
#
_symmetry.space_group_name_H-M   'P 1'
#
loop_
_entity.id
_entity.type
_entity.pdbx_description
1 polymer ?
#
loop_
_entity_poly.entity_id
_entity_poly.type
_entity_poly.pdbx_seq_one_letter_code
_entity_poly.pdbx_strand_id
1 'polypeptide(L)'
;MGVFPFRRKRSTDLADLKELLMQSQAGDQLAREKILTQYRPFVLRVASQVAGRYIDMQRDDEYSIALMAMNEAIDNVDISKSSFLNFSETVIRRRLIDYFRSQKSQSQGIPWTEFDVTDDEDNVVNYAETTTSLQAYEVEEERGARKLEIDDFSQILSHYGLSFGDLVAASPKHQDARDTAMGIAQLIASDNELLEYVKKKKTLPMKRLEQHVTVSRKTLERQRKYILAITVLLDGDYPMLREYIRG
;
A
#
# COMPACT_ATOMS: atom_id res chain seq x y z
N MET A 1 -21.35 20.24 22.80
CA MET A 1 -21.64 18.89 23.30
C MET A 1 -22.34 18.10 22.20
N GLY A 2 -21.80 16.96 21.83
CA GLY A 2 -22.33 16.08 20.79
C GLY A 2 -21.27 15.09 20.35
N VAL A 3 -20.78 14.28 21.30
CA VAL A 3 -19.81 13.22 21.02
C VAL A 3 -20.53 12.18 20.18
N PHE A 4 -20.29 12.17 18.86
CA PHE A 4 -20.79 11.11 17.99
C PHE A 4 -20.16 9.79 18.48
N PRO A 5 -20.96 8.78 18.89
CA PRO A 5 -20.41 7.54 19.41
C PRO A 5 -19.77 6.79 18.24
N PHE A 6 -18.44 6.80 18.18
CA PHE A 6 -17.67 5.92 17.32
C PHE A 6 -17.89 4.49 17.83
N ARG A 7 -18.90 3.82 17.26
CA ARG A 7 -19.14 2.40 17.51
C ARG A 7 -17.98 1.65 16.85
N ARG A 8 -17.00 1.22 17.66
CA ARG A 8 -15.92 0.30 17.27
C ARG A 8 -16.56 -0.91 16.54
N LYS A 9 -16.41 -1.00 15.21
CA LYS A 9 -17.06 -2.04 14.39
C LYS A 9 -16.45 -3.41 14.70
N ARG A 10 -17.31 -4.42 14.84
CA ARG A 10 -16.93 -5.82 15.09
C ARG A 10 -16.40 -6.45 13.79
N SER A 11 -15.55 -7.46 13.90
CA SER A 11 -15.00 -8.24 12.77
C SER A 11 -16.09 -8.81 11.84
N THR A 12 -17.29 -9.05 12.35
CA THR A 12 -18.47 -9.50 11.59
C THR A 12 -18.96 -8.47 10.57
N ASP A 13 -18.93 -7.17 10.88
CA ASP A 13 -19.41 -6.10 9.98
C ASP A 13 -18.52 -5.92 8.74
N LEU A 14 -17.25 -6.32 8.82
CA LEU A 14 -16.29 -6.25 7.71
C LEU A 14 -16.45 -7.43 6.72
N ALA A 15 -16.82 -8.61 7.22
CA ALA A 15 -17.14 -9.77 6.38
C ALA A 15 -18.42 -9.51 5.56
N ASP A 16 -19.45 -8.99 6.22
CA ASP A 16 -20.72 -8.62 5.59
C ASP A 16 -20.54 -7.52 4.53
N LEU A 17 -19.65 -6.54 4.77
CA LEU A 17 -19.37 -5.49 3.79
C LEU A 17 -18.67 -6.04 2.54
N LYS A 18 -17.69 -6.94 2.70
CA LYS A 18 -16.99 -7.55 1.56
C LYS A 18 -17.95 -8.36 0.70
N GLU A 19 -18.85 -9.12 1.32
CA GLU A 19 -19.86 -9.90 0.63
C GLU A 19 -20.84 -8.99 -0.13
N LEU A 20 -21.34 -7.92 0.50
CA LEU A 20 -22.21 -6.94 -0.16
C LEU A 20 -21.52 -6.25 -1.33
N LEU A 21 -20.23 -5.94 -1.23
CA LEU A 21 -19.45 -5.34 -2.34
C LEU A 21 -19.33 -6.31 -3.51
N MET A 22 -19.00 -7.58 -3.26
CA MET A 22 -18.92 -8.61 -4.29
C MET A 22 -20.26 -8.79 -5.01
N GLN A 23 -21.37 -8.87 -4.24
CA GLN A 23 -22.73 -8.97 -4.81
C GLN A 23 -23.09 -7.73 -5.64
N SER A 24 -22.75 -6.54 -5.14
CA SER A 24 -23.01 -5.27 -5.84
C SER A 24 -22.25 -5.16 -7.17
N GLN A 25 -21.00 -5.63 -7.21
CA GLN A 25 -20.17 -5.70 -8.42
C GLN A 25 -20.65 -6.77 -9.41
N ALA A 26 -21.24 -7.86 -8.90
CA ALA A 26 -21.89 -8.89 -9.71
C ALA A 26 -23.25 -8.47 -10.29
N GLY A 27 -23.71 -7.25 -10.00
CA GLY A 27 -24.95 -6.68 -10.52
C GLY A 27 -26.16 -6.76 -9.59
N ASP A 28 -25.99 -7.17 -8.32
CA ASP A 28 -27.07 -7.13 -7.34
C ASP A 28 -27.37 -5.69 -6.90
N GLN A 29 -28.52 -5.19 -7.35
CA GLN A 29 -28.95 -3.83 -7.08
C GLN A 29 -29.43 -3.63 -5.62
N LEU A 30 -29.92 -4.67 -4.96
CA LEU A 30 -30.35 -4.60 -3.55
C LEU A 30 -29.15 -4.51 -2.62
N ALA A 31 -28.09 -5.28 -2.89
CA ALA A 31 -26.83 -5.19 -2.15
C ALA A 31 -26.22 -3.78 -2.28
N ARG A 32 -26.26 -3.20 -3.48
CA ARG A 32 -25.77 -1.84 -3.77
C ARG A 32 -26.56 -0.78 -3.01
N GLU A 33 -27.88 -0.82 -3.10
CA GLU A 33 -28.76 0.15 -2.42
C GLU A 33 -28.56 0.08 -0.89
N LYS A 34 -28.32 -1.12 -0.36
CA LYS A 34 -28.03 -1.33 1.06
C LYS A 34 -26.72 -0.66 1.48
N ILE A 35 -25.65 -0.79 0.70
CA ILE A 35 -24.39 -0.08 0.95
C ILE A 35 -24.61 1.43 0.90
N LEU A 36 -25.21 1.94 -0.18
CA LEU A 36 -25.44 3.38 -0.36
C LEU A 36 -26.27 3.96 0.78
N THR A 37 -27.30 3.24 1.26
CA THR A 37 -28.16 3.67 2.36
C THR A 37 -27.45 3.61 3.72
N GLN A 38 -26.71 2.53 4.00
CA GLN A 38 -26.01 2.36 5.27
C GLN A 38 -24.88 3.37 5.46
N TYR A 39 -24.22 3.78 4.37
CA TYR A 39 -23.08 4.68 4.41
C TYR A 39 -23.43 6.15 4.09
N ARG A 40 -24.71 6.54 3.99
CA ARG A 40 -25.12 7.95 3.84
C ARG A 40 -24.49 8.89 4.90
N PRO A 41 -24.43 8.53 6.20
CA PRO A 41 -23.79 9.40 7.19
C PRO A 41 -22.31 9.65 6.91
N PHE A 42 -21.62 8.64 6.35
CA PHE A 42 -20.21 8.77 5.95
C PHE A 42 -20.07 9.68 4.74
N VAL A 43 -20.89 9.50 3.71
CA VAL A 43 -20.91 10.36 2.51
C VAL A 43 -21.17 11.82 2.90
N LEU A 44 -22.15 12.05 3.79
CA LEU A 44 -22.50 13.39 4.26
C LEU A 44 -21.37 14.06 5.04
N ARG A 45 -20.67 13.30 5.89
CA ARG A 45 -19.48 13.77 6.62
C ARG A 45 -18.39 14.21 5.64
N VAL A 46 -18.04 13.35 4.67
CA VAL A 46 -17.00 13.66 3.69
C VAL A 46 -17.39 14.88 2.85
N ALA A 47 -18.63 14.93 2.37
CA ALA A 47 -19.12 16.07 1.59
C ALA A 47 -19.06 17.39 2.38
N SER A 48 -19.49 17.38 3.64
CA SER A 48 -19.45 18.57 4.51
C SER A 48 -18.02 19.02 4.81
N GLN A 49 -17.10 18.07 4.98
CA GLN A 49 -15.68 18.38 5.18
C GLN A 49 -15.05 19.03 3.94
N VAL A 50 -15.36 18.54 2.73
CA VAL A 50 -14.82 19.12 1.49
C VAL A 50 -15.45 20.49 1.20
N ALA A 51 -16.73 20.67 1.51
CA ALA A 51 -17.44 21.91 1.28
C ALA A 51 -17.18 22.99 2.35
N GLY A 52 -16.56 22.64 3.49
CA GLY A 52 -16.36 23.54 4.62
C GLY A 52 -17.65 24.00 5.32
N ARG A 53 -18.80 23.40 4.98
CA ARG A 53 -20.14 23.76 5.49
C ARG A 53 -21.02 22.52 5.66
N TYR A 54 -22.10 22.67 6.41
CA TYR A 54 -23.14 21.63 6.46
C TYR A 54 -23.80 21.46 5.08
N ILE A 55 -24.04 20.20 4.70
CA ILE A 55 -24.70 19.80 3.46
C ILE A 55 -26.11 19.30 3.75
N ASP A 56 -27.10 19.84 3.06
CA ASP A 56 -28.49 19.40 3.10
C ASP A 56 -28.75 18.34 2.03
N MET A 57 -29.15 17.14 2.48
CA MET A 57 -29.39 15.97 1.64
C MET A 57 -30.42 16.19 0.52
N GLN A 58 -31.35 17.13 0.68
CA GLN A 58 -32.45 17.36 -0.28
C GLN A 58 -32.21 18.57 -1.19
N ARG A 59 -31.28 19.46 -0.81
CA ARG A 59 -31.15 20.78 -1.44
C ARG A 59 -29.79 21.01 -2.08
N ASP A 60 -28.75 20.37 -1.56
CA ASP A 60 -27.38 20.55 -2.02
C ASP A 60 -27.00 19.49 -3.06
N ASP A 61 -26.59 19.95 -4.24
CA ASP A 61 -26.12 19.11 -5.34
C ASP A 61 -24.88 18.30 -4.95
N GLU A 62 -24.05 18.84 -4.05
CA GLU A 62 -22.88 18.21 -3.47
C GLU A 62 -23.24 16.84 -2.87
N TYR A 63 -24.39 16.70 -2.22
CA TYR A 63 -24.82 15.42 -1.67
C TYR A 63 -25.05 14.39 -2.77
N SER A 64 -25.76 14.78 -3.82
CA SER A 64 -26.06 13.89 -4.96
C SER A 64 -24.77 13.47 -5.69
N ILE A 65 -23.82 14.39 -5.84
CA ILE A 65 -22.52 14.13 -6.47
C ILE A 65 -21.68 13.19 -5.61
N ALA A 66 -21.65 13.42 -4.30
CA ALA A 66 -20.96 12.54 -3.36
C ALA A 66 -21.56 11.13 -3.36
N LEU A 67 -22.88 11.01 -3.48
CA LEU A 67 -23.55 9.71 -3.54
C LEU A 67 -23.28 8.98 -4.86
N MET A 68 -23.24 9.69 -5.99
CA MET A 68 -22.84 9.13 -7.29
C MET A 68 -21.39 8.65 -7.26
N ALA A 69 -20.49 9.42 -6.65
CA ALA A 69 -19.09 9.05 -6.47
C ALA A 69 -18.92 7.81 -5.59
N MET A 70 -19.72 7.70 -4.53
CA MET A 70 -19.77 6.49 -3.70
C MET A 70 -20.22 5.26 -4.52
N ASN A 71 -21.21 5.44 -5.40
CA ASN A 71 -21.67 4.37 -6.27
C ASN A 71 -20.60 3.94 -7.28
N GLU A 72 -19.87 4.88 -7.88
CA GLU A 72 -18.70 4.61 -8.74
C GLU A 72 -17.60 3.86 -7.97
N ALA A 73 -17.40 4.20 -6.69
CA ALA A 73 -16.42 3.52 -5.85
C ALA A 73 -16.79 2.05 -5.59
N ILE A 74 -18.08 1.70 -5.52
CA ILE A 74 -18.54 0.30 -5.39
C ILE A 74 -18.10 -0.50 -6.62
N ASP A 75 -18.19 0.09 -7.81
CA ASP A 75 -17.85 -0.60 -9.06
C ASP A 75 -16.35 -0.84 -9.22
N ASN A 76 -15.53 0.10 -8.74
CA ASN A 76 -14.09 0.14 -9.04
C ASN A 76 -13.19 -0.30 -7.88
N VAL A 77 -13.76 -0.61 -6.70
CA VAL A 77 -12.94 -0.97 -5.53
C VAL A 77 -12.25 -2.31 -5.72
N ASP A 78 -10.92 -2.30 -5.52
CA ASP A 78 -10.10 -3.49 -5.37
C ASP A 78 -9.80 -3.71 -3.89
N ILE A 79 -10.53 -4.65 -3.28
CA ILE A 79 -10.46 -4.96 -1.83
C ILE A 79 -9.08 -5.51 -1.45
N SER A 80 -8.26 -5.97 -2.41
CA SER A 80 -6.89 -6.42 -2.14
C SER A 80 -5.90 -5.26 -1.97
N LYS A 81 -6.20 -4.09 -2.53
CA LYS A 81 -5.30 -2.92 -2.54
C LYS A 81 -5.64 -1.87 -1.50
N SER A 82 -6.92 -1.67 -1.19
CA SER A 82 -7.35 -0.64 -0.24
C SER A 82 -8.68 -0.97 0.43
N SER A 83 -8.93 -0.39 1.61
CA SER A 83 -10.24 -0.50 2.25
C SER A 83 -11.28 0.29 1.45
N PHE A 84 -12.51 -0.23 1.35
CA PHE A 84 -13.59 0.43 0.60
C PHE A 84 -13.89 1.84 1.11
N LEU A 85 -13.79 2.08 2.43
CA LEU A 85 -14.01 3.40 3.00
C LEU A 85 -12.93 4.40 2.57
N ASN A 86 -11.66 4.01 2.61
CA ASN A 86 -10.58 4.91 2.19
C ASN A 86 -10.67 5.18 0.68
N PHE A 87 -10.90 4.15 -0.13
CA PHE A 87 -11.05 4.30 -1.57
C PHE A 87 -12.25 5.19 -1.93
N SER A 88 -13.41 4.93 -1.34
CA SER A 88 -14.62 5.74 -1.58
C SER A 88 -14.46 7.17 -1.10
N GLU A 89 -13.77 7.41 0.01
CA GLU A 89 -13.46 8.76 0.48
C GLU A 89 -12.68 9.54 -0.59
N THR A 90 -11.62 8.95 -1.15
CA THR A 90 -10.82 9.57 -2.22
C THR A 90 -11.66 9.88 -3.46
N VAL A 91 -12.51 8.94 -3.90
CA VAL A 91 -13.37 9.12 -5.08
C VAL A 91 -14.39 10.24 -4.85
N ILE A 92 -15.05 10.26 -3.68
CA ILE A 92 -16.02 11.30 -3.29
C ILE A 92 -15.35 12.67 -3.26
N ARG A 93 -14.21 12.79 -2.57
CA ARG A 93 -13.49 14.07 -2.45
C ARG A 93 -13.08 14.61 -3.81
N ARG A 94 -12.52 13.75 -4.68
CA ARG A 94 -12.13 14.13 -6.06
C ARG A 94 -13.32 14.66 -6.86
N ARG A 95 -14.44 13.93 -6.86
CA ARG A 95 -15.65 14.31 -7.61
C ARG A 95 -16.23 15.64 -7.14
N LEU A 96 -16.21 15.90 -5.83
CA LEU A 96 -16.65 17.18 -5.27
C LEU A 96 -15.73 18.33 -5.65
N ILE A 97 -14.41 18.14 -5.57
CA ILE A 97 -13.43 19.16 -6.00
C ILE A 97 -13.61 19.50 -7.48
N ASP A 98 -13.77 18.49 -8.33
CA ASP A 98 -14.01 18.68 -9.76
C ASP A 98 -15.34 19.41 -10.02
N TYR A 99 -16.38 19.13 -9.22
CA TYR A 99 -17.64 19.86 -9.27
C TYR A 99 -17.47 21.34 -8.89
N PHE A 100 -16.82 21.64 -7.77
CA PHE A 100 -16.57 23.03 -7.36
C PHE A 100 -15.70 23.80 -8.36
N ARG A 101 -14.74 23.12 -9.00
CA ARG A 101 -13.96 23.67 -10.12
C ARG A 101 -14.83 24.05 -11.31
N SER A 102 -15.77 23.18 -11.70
CA SER A 102 -16.63 23.46 -12.86
C SER A 102 -17.65 24.57 -12.59
N GLN A 103 -18.18 24.70 -11.37
CA GLN A 103 -19.03 25.83 -10.96
C GLN A 103 -18.29 27.17 -10.96
N LYS A 104 -17.03 27.21 -10.50
CA LYS A 104 -16.23 28.46 -10.45
C LYS A 104 -15.62 28.87 -11.80
N SER A 105 -15.42 27.95 -12.74
CA SER A 105 -15.03 28.31 -14.12
C SER A 105 -16.10 29.18 -14.82
N GLN A 106 -17.37 29.07 -14.41
CA GLN A 106 -18.44 29.98 -14.82
C GLN A 106 -18.44 31.33 -14.07
N SER A 107 -17.70 31.46 -12.96
CA SER A 107 -17.70 32.62 -12.07
C SER A 107 -16.26 33.05 -11.67
N GLN A 108 -15.56 33.65 -12.63
CA GLN A 108 -14.39 34.56 -12.48
C GLN A 108 -13.37 34.26 -11.35
N GLY A 109 -12.25 33.60 -11.69
CA GLY A 109 -10.88 34.06 -11.39
C GLY A 109 -10.41 34.38 -9.96
N ILE A 110 -11.01 33.86 -8.89
CA ILE A 110 -10.56 34.11 -7.50
C ILE A 110 -9.66 32.96 -6.99
N PRO A 111 -8.50 33.25 -6.34
CA PRO A 111 -7.66 32.26 -5.67
C PRO A 111 -8.37 31.45 -4.57
N TRP A 112 -7.93 30.20 -4.38
CA TRP A 112 -8.63 29.10 -3.70
C TRP A 112 -8.61 29.12 -2.16
N THR A 113 -8.73 30.27 -1.50
CA THR A 113 -8.67 30.40 -0.02
C THR A 113 -9.87 29.74 0.71
N GLU A 114 -10.86 29.22 -0.01
CA GLU A 114 -12.09 28.63 0.55
C GLU A 114 -11.99 27.10 0.79
N PHE A 115 -10.90 26.47 0.35
CA PHE A 115 -10.59 25.04 0.61
C PHE A 115 -9.51 24.84 1.69
N ASP A 116 -9.26 25.91 2.43
CA ASP A 116 -8.42 25.93 3.61
C ASP A 116 -9.14 25.17 4.72
N VAL A 117 -8.72 23.93 4.95
CA VAL A 117 -9.17 23.11 6.08
C VAL A 117 -8.13 23.18 7.19
N THR A 118 -8.59 23.42 8.40
CA THR A 118 -7.77 23.28 9.61
C THR A 118 -7.67 21.81 9.98
N ASP A 119 -6.45 21.27 10.03
CA ASP A 119 -6.20 19.92 10.58
C ASP A 119 -6.38 19.92 12.12
N ASP A 120 -6.38 18.75 12.75
CA ASP A 120 -6.48 18.56 14.20
C ASP A 120 -5.39 19.32 15.00
N GLU A 121 -4.30 19.75 14.36
CA GLU A 121 -3.25 20.63 14.90
C GLU A 121 -3.43 22.14 14.56
N ASP A 122 -4.63 22.59 14.15
CA ASP A 122 -4.97 23.97 13.79
C ASP A 122 -4.16 24.56 12.59
N ASN A 123 -3.51 23.72 11.80
CA ASN A 123 -2.80 24.14 10.59
C ASN A 123 -3.77 24.39 9.42
N VAL A 124 -3.68 25.55 8.78
CA VAL A 124 -4.48 25.88 7.60
C VAL A 124 -3.87 25.23 6.36
N VAL A 125 -4.58 24.26 5.76
CA VAL A 125 -4.10 23.46 4.63
C VAL A 125 -5.03 23.60 3.43
N ASN A 126 -4.51 24.00 2.28
CA ASN A 126 -5.28 24.15 1.05
C ASN A 126 -5.45 22.81 0.33
N TYR A 127 -6.61 22.17 0.49
CA TYR A 127 -6.82 20.77 0.08
C TYR A 127 -6.66 20.51 -1.44
N ALA A 128 -6.87 21.54 -2.27
CA ALA A 128 -6.69 21.46 -3.72
C ALA A 128 -5.22 21.36 -4.13
N GLU A 129 -4.31 21.98 -3.36
CA GLU A 129 -2.86 21.77 -3.48
C GLU A 129 -2.46 20.45 -2.79
N THR A 130 -3.14 20.09 -1.70
CA THR A 130 -2.89 18.88 -0.91
C THR A 130 -3.27 17.58 -1.62
N THR A 131 -4.16 17.53 -2.61
CA THR A 131 -4.43 16.24 -3.32
C THR A 131 -3.31 15.88 -4.29
N THR A 132 -2.76 16.87 -4.98
CA THR A 132 -1.54 16.72 -5.79
C THR A 132 -0.33 16.51 -4.89
N SER A 133 -0.30 17.18 -3.73
CA SER A 133 0.80 17.04 -2.78
C SER A 133 0.72 15.74 -1.98
N LEU A 134 -0.44 15.24 -1.55
CA LEU A 134 -0.61 13.96 -0.82
C LEU A 134 -0.32 12.77 -1.70
N GLN A 135 -0.71 12.78 -2.98
CA GLN A 135 -0.25 11.73 -3.90
C GLN A 135 1.26 11.84 -4.12
N ALA A 136 1.81 13.05 -4.20
CA ALA A 136 3.25 13.23 -4.27
C ALA A 136 3.96 12.85 -2.95
N TYR A 137 3.34 13.07 -1.79
CA TYR A 137 3.84 12.78 -0.45
C TYR A 137 3.69 11.30 -0.12
N GLU A 138 2.62 10.61 -0.51
CA GLU A 138 2.49 9.14 -0.42
C GLU A 138 3.50 8.47 -1.34
N VAL A 139 3.67 8.98 -2.58
CA VAL A 139 4.74 8.51 -3.47
C VAL A 139 6.13 8.83 -2.91
N GLU A 140 6.32 9.98 -2.26
CA GLU A 140 7.60 10.39 -1.68
C GLU A 140 7.88 9.71 -0.33
N GLU A 141 6.86 9.36 0.46
CA GLU A 141 6.92 8.54 1.68
C GLU A 141 7.14 7.09 1.31
N GLU A 142 6.47 6.53 0.31
CA GLU A 142 6.81 5.22 -0.23
C GLU A 142 8.22 5.22 -0.81
N ARG A 143 8.67 6.30 -1.47
CA ARG A 143 10.06 6.42 -1.92
C ARG A 143 11.02 6.58 -0.74
N GLY A 144 10.62 7.28 0.31
CA GLY A 144 11.38 7.50 1.53
C GLY A 144 11.54 6.21 2.33
N ALA A 145 10.45 5.49 2.58
CA ALA A 145 10.41 4.17 3.19
C ALA A 145 11.22 3.16 2.36
N ARG A 146 11.06 3.16 1.03
CA ARG A 146 11.93 2.35 0.14
C ARG A 146 13.39 2.72 0.26
N LYS A 147 13.75 4.00 0.31
CA LYS A 147 15.14 4.45 0.50
C LYS A 147 15.68 3.99 1.84
N LEU A 148 14.91 4.13 2.92
CA LEU A 148 15.31 3.66 4.25
C LEU A 148 15.52 2.14 4.27
N GLU A 149 14.64 1.36 3.63
CA GLU A 149 14.76 -0.09 3.51
C GLU A 149 15.99 -0.49 2.66
N ILE A 150 16.23 0.22 1.55
CA ILE A 150 17.42 0.04 0.71
C ILE A 150 18.69 0.38 1.47
N ASP A 151 18.71 1.48 2.21
CA ASP A 151 19.87 1.94 2.97
C ASP A 151 20.17 1.00 4.14
N ASP A 152 19.13 0.56 4.88
CA ASP A 152 19.28 -0.44 5.94
C ASP A 152 19.78 -1.77 5.39
N PHE A 153 19.17 -2.29 4.32
CA PHE A 153 19.64 -3.51 3.69
C PHE A 153 21.06 -3.37 3.12
N SER A 154 21.42 -2.21 2.56
CA SER A 154 22.79 -1.90 2.13
C SER A 154 23.77 -1.99 3.30
N GLN A 155 23.41 -1.42 4.45
CA GLN A 155 24.21 -1.54 5.66
C GLN A 155 24.35 -2.99 6.10
N ILE A 156 23.26 -3.76 6.14
CA ILE A 156 23.34 -5.19 6.50
C ILE A 156 24.24 -5.94 5.51
N LEU A 157 24.05 -5.78 4.19
CA LEU A 157 24.89 -6.41 3.17
C LEU A 157 26.38 -6.11 3.36
N SER A 158 26.72 -4.87 3.76
CA SER A 158 28.10 -4.49 4.03
C SER A 158 28.73 -5.30 5.18
N HIS A 159 27.96 -5.69 6.19
CA HIS A 159 28.41 -6.59 7.27
C HIS A 159 28.72 -8.01 6.78
N TYR A 160 28.22 -8.38 5.60
CA TYR A 160 28.51 -9.64 4.92
C TYR A 160 29.56 -9.46 3.80
N GLY A 161 30.14 -8.27 3.66
CA GLY A 161 31.10 -7.96 2.60
C GLY A 161 30.48 -7.95 1.19
N LEU A 162 29.19 -7.61 1.11
CA LEU A 162 28.42 -7.55 -0.13
C LEU A 162 27.94 -6.11 -0.38
N SER A 163 27.68 -5.82 -1.66
CA SER A 163 27.01 -4.61 -2.10
C SER A 163 25.85 -4.95 -3.04
N PHE A 164 24.94 -4.01 -3.29
CA PHE A 164 23.92 -4.17 -4.34
C PHE A 164 24.54 -4.41 -5.73
N GLY A 165 25.68 -3.79 -6.03
CA GLY A 165 26.43 -4.06 -7.27
C GLY A 165 26.89 -5.52 -7.36
N ASP A 166 27.33 -6.11 -6.25
CA ASP A 166 27.68 -7.52 -6.17
C ASP A 166 26.48 -8.43 -6.39
N LEU A 167 25.30 -8.07 -5.88
CA LEU A 167 24.05 -8.81 -6.11
C LEU A 167 23.69 -8.83 -7.60
N VAL A 168 23.71 -7.67 -8.25
CA VAL A 168 23.40 -7.55 -9.69
C VAL A 168 24.42 -8.35 -10.52
N ALA A 169 25.70 -8.25 -10.20
CA ALA A 169 26.76 -8.97 -10.90
C ALA A 169 26.74 -10.49 -10.65
N ALA A 170 26.35 -10.92 -9.44
CA ALA A 170 26.27 -12.33 -9.06
C ALA A 170 24.92 -12.98 -9.42
N SER A 171 23.93 -12.19 -9.85
CA SER A 171 22.61 -12.68 -10.22
C SER A 171 22.69 -13.65 -11.40
N PRO A 172 22.20 -14.89 -11.26
CA PRO A 172 22.19 -15.84 -12.36
C PRO A 172 21.35 -15.34 -13.55
N LYS A 173 21.89 -15.39 -14.76
CA LYS A 173 21.18 -14.91 -15.97
C LYS A 173 19.97 -15.77 -16.35
N HIS A 174 20.04 -17.07 -16.07
CA HIS A 174 19.00 -18.04 -16.43
C HIS A 174 18.05 -18.28 -15.27
N GLN A 175 16.76 -18.47 -15.57
CA GLN A 175 15.72 -18.64 -14.57
C GLN A 175 15.97 -19.85 -13.68
N ASP A 176 16.28 -21.02 -14.26
CA ASP A 176 16.56 -22.25 -13.51
C ASP A 176 17.67 -22.08 -12.46
N ALA A 177 18.71 -21.32 -12.82
CA ALA A 177 19.82 -21.04 -11.94
C ALA A 177 19.45 -20.06 -10.81
N ARG A 178 18.50 -19.14 -11.06
CA ARG A 178 17.93 -18.25 -10.04
C ARG A 178 17.04 -19.01 -9.08
N ASP A 179 16.14 -19.83 -9.61
CA ASP A 179 15.20 -20.64 -8.82
C ASP A 179 15.96 -21.60 -7.89
N THR A 180 17.00 -22.23 -8.42
CA THR A 180 17.87 -23.11 -7.63
C THR A 180 18.56 -22.35 -6.50
N ALA A 181 19.15 -21.18 -6.79
CA ALA A 181 19.82 -20.36 -5.78
C ALA A 181 18.84 -19.84 -4.71
N MET A 182 17.62 -19.49 -5.12
CA MET A 182 16.56 -19.06 -4.22
C MET A 182 16.09 -20.19 -3.31
N GLY A 183 15.90 -21.40 -3.85
CA GLY A 183 15.56 -22.58 -3.06
C GLY A 183 16.63 -22.91 -2.00
N ILE A 184 17.91 -22.77 -2.36
CA ILE A 184 19.02 -22.95 -1.40
C ILE A 184 18.99 -21.87 -0.32
N ALA A 185 18.71 -20.61 -0.69
CA ALA A 185 18.62 -19.52 0.28
C ALA A 185 17.44 -19.70 1.25
N GLN A 186 16.29 -20.19 0.77
CA GLN A 186 15.13 -20.53 1.58
C GLN A 186 15.41 -21.70 2.53
N LEU A 187 16.11 -22.73 2.05
CA LEU A 187 16.55 -23.85 2.89
C LEU A 187 17.40 -23.35 4.06
N ILE A 188 18.37 -22.47 3.78
CA ILE A 188 19.23 -21.89 4.82
C ILE A 188 18.41 -21.04 5.79
N ALA A 189 17.48 -20.22 5.30
CA ALA A 189 16.66 -19.36 6.15
C ALA A 189 15.67 -20.15 7.03
N SER A 190 15.27 -21.34 6.60
CA SER A 190 14.33 -22.20 7.32
C SER A 190 15.02 -23.11 8.36
N ASP A 191 16.32 -23.38 8.19
CA ASP A 191 17.12 -24.19 9.12
C ASP A 191 17.89 -23.28 10.09
N ASN A 192 17.49 -23.33 11.36
CA ASN A 192 18.03 -22.44 12.38
C ASN A 192 19.55 -22.61 12.59
N GLU A 193 20.09 -23.82 12.45
CA GLU A 193 21.53 -24.05 12.60
C GLU A 193 22.32 -23.47 11.42
N LEU A 194 21.82 -23.66 10.20
CA LEU A 194 22.46 -23.12 8.99
C LEU A 194 22.39 -21.59 8.99
N LEU A 195 21.25 -21.02 9.39
CA LEU A 195 21.06 -19.58 9.50
C LEU A 195 21.97 -18.97 10.57
N GLU A 196 22.06 -19.58 11.75
CA GLU A 196 22.93 -19.09 12.82
C GLU A 196 24.42 -19.13 12.41
N TYR A 197 24.82 -20.19 11.69
CA TYR A 197 26.16 -20.26 11.10
C TYR A 197 26.41 -19.07 10.17
N VAL A 198 25.47 -18.78 9.26
CA VAL A 198 25.58 -17.65 8.32
C VAL A 198 25.62 -16.32 9.07
N LYS A 199 24.80 -16.11 10.10
CA LYS A 199 24.81 -14.89 10.92
C LYS A 199 26.14 -14.68 11.63
N LYS A 200 26.74 -15.74 12.18
CA LYS A 200 27.97 -15.69 12.98
C LYS A 200 29.24 -15.65 12.12
N LYS A 201 29.28 -16.42 11.05
CA LYS A 201 30.46 -16.56 10.17
C LYS A 201 30.39 -15.69 8.91
N LYS A 202 29.26 -15.04 8.65
CA LYS A 202 29.01 -14.17 7.49
C LYS A 202 29.32 -14.85 6.15
N THR A 203 29.23 -16.17 6.11
CA THR A 203 29.61 -17.02 4.97
C THR A 203 28.72 -18.25 4.90
N LEU A 204 28.58 -18.83 3.70
CA LEU A 204 27.75 -20.02 3.50
C LEU A 204 28.43 -21.28 4.09
N PRO A 205 27.68 -22.15 4.80
CA PRO A 205 28.18 -23.41 5.32
C PRO A 205 28.28 -24.47 4.22
N MET A 206 29.22 -24.30 3.28
CA MET A 206 29.35 -25.11 2.05
C MET A 206 29.34 -26.62 2.31
N LYS A 207 30.13 -27.08 3.29
CA LYS A 207 30.22 -28.52 3.65
C LYS A 207 28.89 -29.10 4.14
N ARG A 208 28.08 -28.30 4.84
CA ARG A 208 26.76 -28.73 5.31
C ARG A 208 25.78 -28.71 4.14
N LEU A 209 25.80 -27.63 3.34
CA LEU A 209 24.92 -27.49 2.18
C LEU A 209 25.09 -28.62 1.17
N GLU A 210 26.31 -29.07 0.89
CA GLU A 210 26.59 -30.20 -0.01
C GLU A 210 25.77 -31.47 0.32
N GLN A 211 25.34 -31.66 1.57
CA GLN A 211 24.54 -32.83 2.00
C GLN A 211 23.03 -32.64 1.83
N HIS A 212 22.58 -31.38 1.69
CA HIS A 212 21.16 -31.02 1.64
C HIS A 212 20.71 -30.55 0.26
N VAL A 213 21.63 -30.31 -0.68
CA VAL A 213 21.32 -29.76 -2.00
C VAL A 213 21.83 -30.67 -3.11
N THR A 214 21.09 -30.74 -4.22
CA THR A 214 21.43 -31.54 -5.40
C THR A 214 22.43 -30.86 -6.34
N VAL A 215 22.82 -29.62 -6.07
CA VAL A 215 23.76 -28.87 -6.90
C VAL A 215 25.22 -29.18 -6.59
N SER A 216 26.07 -29.16 -7.64
CA SER A 216 27.52 -29.32 -7.47
C SER A 216 28.12 -28.20 -6.62
N ARG A 217 29.19 -28.51 -5.87
CA ARG A 217 29.97 -27.51 -5.12
C ARG A 217 30.41 -26.33 -5.99
N LYS A 218 30.78 -26.58 -7.24
CA LYS A 218 31.18 -25.55 -8.20
C LYS A 218 30.04 -24.55 -8.48
N THR A 219 28.80 -25.04 -8.54
CA THR A 219 27.60 -24.20 -8.72
C THR A 219 27.34 -23.36 -7.49
N LEU A 220 27.40 -23.95 -6.29
CA LEU A 220 27.28 -23.24 -5.02
C LEU A 220 28.31 -22.11 -4.89
N GLU A 221 29.58 -22.38 -5.20
CA GLU A 221 30.63 -21.36 -5.10
C GLU A 221 30.41 -20.21 -6.08
N ARG A 222 29.98 -20.52 -7.31
CA ARG A 222 29.69 -19.50 -8.33
C ARG A 222 28.55 -18.58 -7.90
N GLN A 223 27.53 -19.12 -7.23
CA GLN A 223 26.34 -18.38 -6.80
C GLN A 223 26.41 -17.91 -5.35
N ARG A 224 27.53 -18.11 -4.65
CA ARG A 224 27.63 -17.92 -3.20
C ARG A 224 27.23 -16.52 -2.72
N LYS A 225 27.61 -15.49 -3.48
CA LYS A 225 27.29 -14.08 -3.15
C LYS A 225 25.79 -13.83 -3.25
N TYR A 226 25.17 -14.35 -4.30
CA TYR A 226 23.73 -14.22 -4.53
C TYR A 226 22.93 -15.00 -3.47
N ILE A 227 23.26 -16.27 -3.22
CA ILE A 227 22.60 -17.10 -2.20
C ILE A 227 22.70 -16.43 -0.82
N LEU A 228 23.90 -15.97 -0.44
CA LEU A 228 24.12 -15.30 0.84
C LEU A 228 23.26 -14.04 0.98
N ALA A 229 23.19 -13.21 -0.07
CA ALA A 229 22.39 -12.00 -0.05
C ALA A 229 20.88 -12.28 0.06
N ILE A 230 20.38 -13.27 -0.67
CA ILE A 230 18.97 -13.68 -0.59
C ILE A 230 18.67 -14.27 0.80
N THR A 231 19.57 -15.06 1.39
CA THR A 231 19.39 -15.57 2.76
C THR A 231 19.25 -14.44 3.77
N VAL A 232 20.09 -13.41 3.68
CA VAL A 232 20.02 -12.23 4.56
C VAL A 232 18.71 -11.46 4.37
N LEU A 233 18.25 -11.33 3.12
CA LEU A 233 16.96 -10.69 2.82
C LEU A 233 15.76 -11.48 3.37
N LEU A 234 15.82 -12.81 3.31
CA LEU A 234 14.77 -13.70 3.83
C LEU A 234 14.73 -13.77 5.36
N ASP A 235 15.87 -13.49 6.02
CA ASP A 235 15.95 -13.39 7.47
C ASP A 235 15.47 -12.04 8.00
N GLY A 236 15.75 -10.94 7.30
CA GLY A 236 15.34 -9.60 7.69
C GLY A 236 13.91 -9.23 7.31
N ASP A 237 13.35 -8.20 7.95
CA ASP A 237 12.00 -7.70 7.69
C ASP A 237 12.00 -6.65 6.57
N TYR A 238 12.09 -7.13 5.33
CA TYR A 238 12.23 -6.32 4.12
C TYR A 238 11.08 -6.57 3.13
N PRO A 239 9.84 -6.16 3.46
CA PRO A 239 8.67 -6.49 2.66
C PRO A 239 8.71 -5.89 1.25
N MET A 240 9.20 -4.65 1.08
CA MET A 240 9.24 -4.01 -0.23
C MET A 240 10.35 -4.62 -1.11
N LEU A 241 11.54 -4.86 -0.55
CA LEU A 241 12.63 -5.48 -1.30
C LEU A 241 12.32 -6.93 -1.69
N ARG A 242 11.56 -7.67 -0.87
CA ARG A 242 11.10 -9.03 -1.20
C ARG A 242 10.17 -9.06 -2.42
N GLU A 243 9.39 -8.01 -2.65
CA GLU A 243 8.49 -7.91 -3.81
C GLU A 243 9.28 -7.79 -5.12
N TYR A 244 10.39 -7.05 -5.13
CA TYR A 244 11.27 -6.89 -6.30
C TYR A 244 11.99 -8.16 -6.75
N ILE A 245 12.13 -9.16 -5.88
CA ILE A 245 12.83 -10.41 -6.21
C ILE A 245 11.86 -11.51 -6.69
N ARG A 246 10.55 -11.34 -6.43
CA ARG A 246 9.52 -12.27 -6.91
C ARG A 246 9.01 -11.97 -8.33
N GLY A 247 9.29 -10.78 -8.87
CA GLY A 247 8.97 -10.37 -10.24
C GLY A 247 10.16 -10.52 -11.20
#